data_AF-A0A3N1NYH1-F1
#
_entry.id   AF-A0A3N1NYH1-F1
#
_cell.length_a   1.000
_cell.length_b   1.000
_cell.length_c   1.000
_cell.angle_alpha   90.00
_cell.angle_beta   90.00
_cell.angle_gamma   90.00
#
_symmetry.space_group_name_H-M   'P 1'
#
loop_
_entity.id
_entity.type
_entity.pdbx_description
1 polymer ?
#
loop_
_entity_poly.entity_id
_entity_poly.type
_entity_poly.pdbx_seq_one_letter_code
_entity_poly.pdbx_strand_id
1 'polypeptide(L)'
;MALLRALLQKLSANEPTERPAPIPQAPAPEAECVKHLRPLAERRQLLAVRHQGSEYQSLILALDTQRQLLWLDELFPRALNLEPGDELTVSYHENGRLFEFNAPVVGWSTPQRSGGLALPLPEQFYLGPRRRWPRLDVFGWYPISARLGVPGLSPLCGEVLNLSAGGIRLGLTGDWRPFLHHRDILPLCEFTVAPGLKVRCRVSVCAFNLSQRPWRQTRVSLSFVDLPTDTRNALAAFVVNQQSRALAA
;
A
#
# COMPACT_ATOMS: atom_id res chain seq x y z
N MET A 1 -23.06 -55.31 42.35
CA MET A 1 -21.62 -54.99 42.59
C MET A 1 -20.64 -55.68 41.61
N ALA A 2 -21.09 -56.39 40.56
CA ALA A 2 -20.18 -57.02 39.59
C ALA A 2 -19.89 -56.15 38.35
N LEU A 3 -20.84 -55.29 37.94
CA LEU A 3 -20.71 -54.43 36.75
C LEU A 3 -19.74 -53.25 36.93
N LEU A 4 -19.58 -52.73 38.15
CA LEU A 4 -18.67 -51.60 38.42
C LEU A 4 -17.18 -52.01 38.37
N ARG A 5 -16.87 -53.26 38.72
CA ARG A 5 -15.49 -53.80 38.67
C ARG A 5 -15.04 -54.09 37.23
N ALA A 6 -15.94 -54.55 36.37
CA ALA A 6 -15.64 -54.81 34.95
C ALA A 6 -15.36 -53.52 34.16
N LEU A 7 -15.98 -52.40 34.55
CA LEU A 7 -15.77 -51.08 33.92
C LEU A 7 -14.44 -50.44 34.35
N LEU A 8 -14.02 -50.63 35.61
CA LEU A 8 -12.74 -50.13 36.11
C LEU A 8 -11.53 -50.90 35.56
N GLN A 9 -11.67 -52.19 35.24
CA GLN A 9 -10.60 -52.97 34.59
C GLN A 9 -10.38 -52.58 33.13
N LYS A 10 -11.43 -52.18 32.39
CA LYS A 10 -11.30 -51.70 31.01
C LYS A 10 -10.67 -50.31 30.88
N LEU A 11 -10.64 -49.53 31.95
CA LEU A 11 -10.00 -48.21 31.98
C LEU A 11 -8.51 -48.27 32.39
N SER A 12 -8.02 -49.43 32.86
CA SER A 12 -6.67 -49.60 33.40
C SER A 12 -5.70 -50.34 32.47
N ALA A 13 -6.19 -50.92 31.36
CA ALA A 13 -5.41 -51.81 30.50
C ALA A 13 -5.08 -51.21 29.11
N ASN A 14 -4.70 -49.93 29.06
CA ASN A 14 -4.00 -49.37 27.90
C ASN A 14 -2.61 -48.94 28.36
N GLU A 15 -1.66 -49.87 28.30
CA GLU A 15 -0.25 -49.52 28.31
C GLU A 15 0.03 -48.59 27.12
N PRO A 16 0.78 -47.49 27.32
CA PRO A 16 1.16 -46.62 26.23
C PRO A 16 2.12 -47.39 25.32
N THR A 17 1.64 -47.80 24.15
CA THR A 17 2.53 -48.18 23.05
C THR A 17 3.44 -46.99 22.78
N GLU A 18 4.74 -47.13 23.09
CA GLU A 18 5.77 -46.14 22.76
C GLU A 18 5.66 -45.84 21.26
N ARG A 19 5.04 -44.71 20.93
CA ARG A 19 5.22 -44.12 19.61
C ARG A 19 6.69 -43.75 19.53
N PRO A 20 7.43 -44.20 18.49
CA PRO A 20 8.79 -43.71 18.29
C PRO A 20 8.74 -42.18 18.32
N ALA A 21 9.56 -41.59 19.19
CA ALA A 21 9.65 -40.14 19.32
C ALA A 21 9.85 -39.55 17.92
N PRO A 22 9.06 -38.53 17.51
CA PRO A 22 9.28 -37.89 16.23
C PRO A 22 10.73 -37.43 16.20
N ILE A 23 11.49 -37.97 15.25
CA ILE A 23 12.84 -37.53 14.93
C ILE A 23 12.75 -36.00 14.82
N PRO A 24 13.60 -35.22 15.52
CA PRO A 24 13.63 -33.79 15.37
C PRO A 24 13.94 -33.46 13.92
N GLN A 25 12.89 -33.24 13.13
CA GLN A 25 13.02 -32.73 11.78
C GLN A 25 13.60 -31.33 11.94
N ALA A 26 14.72 -31.06 11.26
CA ALA A 26 15.24 -29.71 11.17
C ALA A 26 14.08 -28.79 10.79
N PRO A 27 13.89 -27.65 11.47
CA PRO A 27 12.75 -26.76 11.20
C PRO A 27 12.75 -26.45 9.71
N ALA A 28 11.65 -26.77 9.04
CA ALA A 28 11.49 -26.48 7.62
C ALA A 28 11.81 -24.99 7.39
N PRO A 29 12.53 -24.66 6.31
CA PRO A 29 12.87 -23.27 6.02
C PRO A 29 11.58 -22.45 5.98
N GLU A 30 11.53 -21.42 6.81
CA GLU A 30 10.37 -20.55 6.90
C GLU A 30 10.06 -19.93 5.53
N ALA A 31 8.79 -20.02 5.13
CA ALA A 31 8.29 -19.45 3.88
C ALA A 31 8.62 -17.96 3.79
N GLU A 32 9.05 -17.50 2.62
CA GLU A 32 9.51 -16.13 2.42
C GLU A 32 8.45 -15.08 2.76
N CYS A 33 7.17 -15.36 2.45
CA CYS A 33 6.07 -14.48 2.81
C CYS A 33 5.93 -14.28 4.33
N VAL A 34 6.18 -15.32 5.14
CA VAL A 34 6.11 -15.24 6.60
C VAL A 34 7.21 -14.34 7.15
N LYS A 35 8.41 -14.35 6.54
CA LYS A 35 9.50 -13.43 6.91
C LYS A 35 9.10 -11.96 6.71
N HIS A 36 8.27 -11.68 5.70
CA HIS A 36 7.76 -10.34 5.45
C HIS A 36 6.57 -9.97 6.35
N LEU A 37 5.68 -10.92 6.66
CA LEU A 37 4.46 -10.67 7.43
C LEU A 37 4.70 -10.63 8.95
N ARG A 38 5.64 -11.42 9.48
CA ARG A 38 5.88 -11.51 10.93
C ARG A 38 6.24 -10.16 11.58
N PRO A 39 7.17 -9.36 11.04
CA PRO A 39 7.46 -8.04 11.60
C PRO A 39 6.24 -7.11 11.61
N LEU A 40 5.33 -7.26 10.64
CA LEU A 40 4.09 -6.48 10.56
C LEU A 40 3.13 -6.85 11.68
N ALA A 41 3.01 -8.14 11.98
CA ALA A 41 2.20 -8.64 13.08
C ALA A 41 2.74 -8.17 14.44
N GLU A 42 4.05 -8.31 14.66
CA GLU A 42 4.73 -7.92 15.91
C GLU A 42 4.54 -6.43 16.23
N ARG A 43 4.66 -5.55 15.22
CA ARG A 43 4.49 -4.10 15.38
C ARG A 43 3.05 -3.61 15.24
N ARG A 44 2.08 -4.51 15.02
CA ARG A 44 0.68 -4.17 14.72
C ARG A 44 0.56 -3.13 13.59
N GLN A 45 1.27 -3.37 12.50
CA GLN A 45 1.28 -2.50 11.34
C GLN A 45 -0.09 -2.53 10.63
N LEU A 46 -0.69 -1.36 10.40
CA LEU A 46 -1.87 -1.23 9.55
C LEU A 46 -1.54 -1.65 8.12
N LEU A 47 -2.37 -2.56 7.60
CA LEU A 47 -2.39 -3.03 6.22
C LEU A 47 -3.50 -2.30 5.47
N ALA A 48 -3.28 -2.02 4.19
CA ALA A 48 -4.34 -1.64 3.27
C ALA A 48 -4.95 -2.93 2.69
N VAL A 49 -6.27 -2.99 2.64
CA VAL A 49 -7.01 -4.11 2.05
C VAL A 49 -7.95 -3.55 1.00
N ARG A 50 -7.96 -4.11 -0.20
CA ARG A 50 -8.86 -3.70 -1.29
C ARG A 50 -9.78 -4.85 -1.66
N HIS A 51 -11.05 -4.53 -1.83
CA HIS A 51 -12.08 -5.46 -2.27
C HIS A 51 -13.07 -4.71 -3.17
N GLN A 52 -13.31 -5.22 -4.38
CA GLN A 52 -14.27 -4.65 -5.34
C GLN A 52 -14.15 -3.12 -5.55
N GLY A 53 -12.92 -2.61 -5.57
CA GLY A 53 -12.64 -1.18 -5.74
C GLY A 53 -12.81 -0.32 -4.49
N SER A 54 -13.28 -0.89 -3.38
CA SER A 54 -13.29 -0.24 -2.07
C SER A 54 -11.97 -0.46 -1.33
N GLU A 55 -11.56 0.54 -0.55
CA GLU A 55 -10.33 0.50 0.25
C GLU A 55 -10.68 0.42 1.74
N TYR A 56 -9.98 -0.48 2.43
CA TYR A 56 -10.14 -0.82 3.84
C TYR A 56 -8.77 -0.89 4.52
N GLN A 57 -8.79 -1.02 5.83
CA GLN A 57 -7.64 -1.24 6.67
C GLN A 57 -7.87 -2.44 7.59
N SER A 58 -6.80 -3.15 7.92
CA SER A 58 -6.81 -4.24 8.90
C SER A 58 -5.41 -4.42 9.52
N LEU A 59 -5.32 -5.31 10.50
CA LEU A 59 -4.10 -5.70 11.21
C LEU A 59 -3.92 -7.22 11.14
N ILE A 60 -2.68 -7.68 11.18
CA ILE A 60 -2.41 -9.12 11.35
C ILE A 60 -2.63 -9.49 12.82
N LEU A 61 -3.56 -10.41 13.07
CA LEU A 61 -3.83 -10.97 14.39
C LEU A 61 -2.94 -12.19 14.68
N ALA A 62 -2.75 -13.07 13.69
CA ALA A 62 -1.94 -14.27 13.83
C ALA A 62 -1.43 -14.80 12.48
N LEU A 63 -0.30 -15.49 12.52
CA LEU A 63 0.27 -16.25 11.41
C LEU A 63 0.32 -17.72 11.81
N ASP A 64 -0.58 -18.55 11.27
CA ASP A 64 -0.62 -19.98 11.51
C ASP A 64 0.11 -20.71 10.37
N THR A 65 1.40 -20.93 10.56
CA THR A 65 2.25 -21.63 9.57
C THR A 65 1.99 -23.13 9.51
N GLN A 66 1.32 -23.72 10.50
CA GLN A 66 0.96 -25.14 10.46
C GLN A 66 -0.25 -25.36 9.54
N ARG A 67 -1.25 -24.47 9.64
CA ARG A 67 -2.46 -24.52 8.81
C ARG A 67 -2.37 -23.69 7.53
N GLN A 68 -1.26 -22.98 7.33
CA GLN A 68 -1.05 -22.05 6.23
C GLN A 68 -2.12 -20.95 6.19
N LEU A 69 -2.44 -20.35 7.35
CA LEU A 69 -3.45 -19.30 7.49
C LEU A 69 -2.86 -17.98 8.01
N LEU A 70 -3.30 -16.89 7.42
CA LEU A 70 -3.13 -15.52 7.89
C LEU A 70 -4.45 -15.06 8.50
N TRP A 71 -4.42 -14.65 9.76
CA TRP A 71 -5.56 -14.04 10.43
C TRP A 71 -5.42 -12.52 10.43
N LEU A 72 -6.43 -11.87 9.88
CA LEU A 72 -6.59 -10.42 9.87
C LEU A 72 -7.69 -9.99 10.84
N ASP A 73 -7.60 -8.77 11.34
CA ASP A 73 -8.67 -8.11 12.10
C ASP A 73 -9.84 -7.75 11.17
N GLU A 74 -10.98 -7.38 11.74
CA GLU A 74 -12.12 -6.88 10.98
C GLU A 74 -11.72 -5.68 10.11
N LEU A 75 -12.26 -5.61 8.89
CA LEU A 75 -11.96 -4.51 7.98
C LEU A 75 -12.53 -3.19 8.50
N PHE A 76 -11.77 -2.11 8.34
CA PHE A 76 -12.19 -0.75 8.65
C PHE A 76 -12.09 0.18 7.42
N PRO A 77 -13.14 0.93 7.06
CA PRO A 77 -14.51 0.86 7.58
C PRO A 77 -15.12 -0.53 7.43
N ARG A 78 -16.14 -0.86 8.24
CA ARG A 78 -16.73 -2.21 8.22
C ARG A 78 -17.22 -2.56 6.81
N ALA A 79 -16.68 -3.64 6.25
CA ALA A 79 -17.16 -4.18 4.98
C ALA A 79 -18.49 -4.91 5.21
N LEU A 80 -19.56 -4.38 4.63
CA LEU A 80 -20.84 -5.05 4.58
C LEU A 80 -20.78 -6.01 3.38
N ASN A 81 -20.90 -7.31 3.60
CA ASN A 81 -20.95 -8.37 2.57
C ASN A 81 -19.60 -8.88 2.03
N LEU A 82 -18.66 -9.21 2.91
CA LEU A 82 -17.60 -10.15 2.50
C LEU A 82 -18.13 -11.58 2.67
N GLU A 83 -17.79 -12.47 1.74
CA GLU A 83 -18.15 -13.88 1.74
C GLU A 83 -16.89 -14.76 1.56
N PRO A 84 -16.87 -16.01 2.07
CA PRO A 84 -15.82 -16.95 1.71
C PRO A 84 -15.71 -17.11 0.19
N GLY A 85 -14.50 -16.98 -0.34
CA GLY A 85 -14.20 -16.95 -1.77
C GLY A 85 -13.98 -15.55 -2.33
N ASP A 86 -14.36 -14.49 -1.62
CA ASP A 86 -14.08 -13.11 -2.05
C ASP A 86 -12.58 -12.83 -2.05
N GLU A 87 -12.08 -12.32 -3.17
CA GLU A 87 -10.66 -12.04 -3.35
C GLU A 87 -10.30 -10.68 -2.72
N LEU A 88 -9.36 -10.70 -1.77
CA LEU A 88 -8.80 -9.51 -1.16
C LEU A 88 -7.42 -9.22 -1.72
N THR A 89 -7.16 -7.96 -2.09
CA THR A 89 -5.79 -7.48 -2.29
C THR A 89 -5.29 -6.85 -1.00
N VAL A 90 -4.27 -7.44 -0.38
CA VAL A 90 -3.68 -6.96 0.85
C VAL A 90 -2.31 -6.35 0.55
N SER A 91 -2.05 -5.15 1.06
CA SER A 91 -0.78 -4.48 0.84
C SER A 91 -0.28 -3.68 2.04
N TYR A 92 1.04 -3.51 2.12
CA TYR A 92 1.67 -2.57 3.01
C TYR A 92 2.83 -1.88 2.32
N HIS A 93 3.11 -0.65 2.75
CA HIS A 93 4.19 0.16 2.21
C HIS A 93 5.23 0.43 3.29
N GLU A 94 6.50 0.21 2.97
CA GLU A 94 7.62 0.54 3.85
C GLU A 94 8.82 0.99 3.03
N ASN A 95 9.41 2.13 3.41
CA ASN A 95 10.61 2.68 2.78
C ASN A 95 10.52 2.77 1.24
N GLY A 96 9.34 3.11 0.71
CA GLY A 96 9.09 3.22 -0.74
C GLY A 96 8.88 1.90 -1.47
N ARG A 97 9.00 0.76 -0.78
CA ARG A 97 8.65 -0.56 -1.28
C ARG A 97 7.18 -0.87 -0.99
N LEU A 98 6.56 -1.61 -1.88
CA LEU A 98 5.23 -2.18 -1.79
C LEU A 98 5.41 -3.68 -1.66
N PHE A 99 4.80 -4.23 -0.62
CA PHE A 99 4.49 -5.65 -0.53
C PHE A 99 2.99 -5.78 -0.77
N GLU A 100 2.60 -6.62 -1.73
CA GLU A 100 1.20 -6.83 -2.10
C GLU A 100 0.96 -8.28 -2.47
N PHE A 101 -0.18 -8.83 -2.07
CA PHE A 101 -0.64 -10.14 -2.51
C PHE A 101 -2.17 -10.15 -2.63
N ASN A 102 -2.68 -11.15 -3.35
CA ASN A 102 -4.10 -11.44 -3.40
C ASN A 102 -4.35 -12.75 -2.66
N ALA A 103 -5.45 -12.81 -1.92
CA ALA A 103 -5.89 -14.04 -1.26
C ALA A 103 -7.42 -14.03 -1.06
N PRO A 104 -8.09 -15.18 -1.24
CA PRO A 104 -9.50 -15.30 -0.97
C PRO A 104 -9.78 -15.36 0.53
N VAL A 105 -10.93 -14.86 0.96
CA VAL A 105 -11.47 -15.11 2.30
C VAL A 105 -11.80 -16.60 2.44
N VAL A 106 -11.23 -17.28 3.44
CA VAL A 106 -11.53 -18.70 3.71
C VAL A 106 -12.36 -18.90 4.97
N GLY A 107 -12.52 -17.87 5.80
CA GLY A 107 -13.39 -17.95 6.97
C GLY A 107 -13.30 -16.76 7.91
N TRP A 108 -13.98 -16.90 9.05
CA TRP A 108 -14.19 -15.84 10.04
C TRP A 108 -14.04 -16.41 11.45
N SER A 109 -13.52 -15.61 12.38
CA SER A 109 -13.71 -15.88 13.81
C SER A 109 -15.05 -15.28 14.28
N THR A 110 -15.74 -15.97 15.20
CA THR A 110 -17.07 -15.56 15.65
C THR A 110 -17.03 -14.33 16.57
N PRO A 111 -18.15 -13.57 16.69
CA PRO A 111 -18.19 -12.26 17.35
C PRO A 111 -17.83 -12.23 18.83
N GLN A 112 -17.80 -13.37 19.53
CA GLN A 112 -17.51 -13.41 20.98
C GLN A 112 -16.03 -13.17 21.31
N ARG A 113 -15.14 -13.24 20.32
CA ARG A 113 -13.71 -12.94 20.45
C ARG A 113 -13.28 -12.17 19.20
N SER A 114 -13.54 -10.86 19.16
CA SER A 114 -13.02 -9.90 18.16
C SER A 114 -12.96 -10.47 16.74
N GLY A 115 -14.03 -10.22 15.95
CA GLY A 115 -14.18 -10.79 14.62
C GLY A 115 -12.94 -10.57 13.75
N GLY A 116 -12.42 -11.66 13.19
CA GLY A 116 -11.24 -11.67 12.35
C GLY A 116 -11.47 -12.49 11.10
N LEU A 117 -10.78 -12.13 10.03
CA LEU A 117 -10.82 -12.77 8.72
C LEU A 117 -9.67 -13.76 8.60
N ALA A 118 -9.94 -14.95 8.09
CA ALA A 118 -8.92 -15.92 7.73
C ALA A 118 -8.66 -15.87 6.22
N LEU A 119 -7.39 -15.77 5.85
CA LEU A 119 -6.86 -15.89 4.49
C LEU A 119 -5.85 -17.03 4.44
N PRO A 120 -5.64 -17.71 3.31
CA PRO A 120 -4.46 -18.55 3.14
C PRO A 120 -3.19 -17.68 3.22
N LEU A 121 -2.09 -18.25 3.70
CA LEU A 121 -0.78 -17.62 3.54
C LEU A 121 -0.48 -17.49 2.04
N PRO A 122 -0.02 -16.31 1.57
CA PRO A 122 0.19 -16.10 0.15
C PRO A 122 1.39 -16.90 -0.35
N GLU A 123 1.17 -17.70 -1.39
CA GLU A 123 2.24 -18.38 -2.12
C GLU A 123 2.98 -17.42 -3.08
N GLN A 124 2.26 -16.42 -3.60
CA GLN A 124 2.78 -15.41 -4.51
C GLN A 124 2.51 -14.02 -3.94
N PHE A 125 3.52 -13.17 -4.01
CA PHE A 125 3.42 -11.77 -3.61
C PHE A 125 4.34 -10.91 -4.47
N TYR A 126 3.94 -9.66 -4.65
CA TYR A 126 4.77 -8.62 -5.21
C TYR A 126 5.62 -8.00 -4.10
N LEU A 127 6.93 -7.90 -4.33
CA LEU A 127 7.83 -7.10 -3.51
C LEU A 127 8.67 -6.20 -4.42
N GLY A 128 8.39 -4.91 -4.42
CA GLY A 128 9.09 -4.00 -5.32
C GLY A 128 8.79 -2.53 -5.05
N PRO A 129 9.32 -1.61 -5.87
CA PRO A 129 9.05 -0.19 -5.71
C PRO A 129 7.56 0.09 -5.97
N ARG A 130 6.87 0.71 -5.01
CA ARG A 130 5.46 1.10 -5.16
C ARG A 130 5.21 1.99 -6.38
N ARG A 131 6.22 2.80 -6.74
CA ARG A 131 6.15 3.76 -7.82
C ARG A 131 7.04 3.29 -8.95
N ARG A 132 6.49 3.28 -10.17
CA ARG A 132 7.28 3.11 -11.40
C ARG A 132 8.38 4.18 -11.55
N TRP A 133 8.10 5.40 -11.08
CA TRP A 133 9.01 6.53 -11.19
C TRP A 133 9.33 7.11 -9.80
N PRO A 134 10.62 7.24 -9.42
CA PRO A 134 11.01 7.90 -8.18
C PRO A 134 10.60 9.38 -8.20
N ARG A 135 10.36 9.95 -7.01
CA ARG A 135 10.00 11.37 -6.86
C ARG A 135 11.16 12.14 -6.26
N LEU A 136 11.48 13.26 -6.87
CA LEU A 136 12.39 14.26 -6.34
C LEU A 136 11.55 15.33 -5.64
N ASP A 137 11.72 15.47 -4.32
CA ASP A 137 11.24 16.64 -3.61
C ASP A 137 12.16 17.83 -3.92
N VAL A 138 11.58 18.96 -4.31
CA VAL A 138 12.35 20.16 -4.69
C VAL A 138 12.43 21.18 -3.54
N PHE A 139 12.17 20.72 -2.32
CA PHE A 139 12.28 21.55 -1.13
C PHE A 139 13.73 22.00 -0.93
N GLY A 140 13.94 23.29 -0.66
CA GLY A 140 15.27 23.89 -0.52
C GLY A 140 15.92 24.32 -1.84
N TRP A 141 15.25 24.10 -2.98
CA TRP A 141 15.68 24.64 -4.27
C TRP A 141 15.12 26.04 -4.50
N TYR A 142 15.59 26.72 -5.56
CA TYR A 142 14.90 27.90 -6.05
C TYR A 142 13.47 27.51 -6.49
N PRO A 143 12.43 28.28 -6.09
CA PRO A 143 11.04 27.94 -6.42
C PRO A 143 10.84 27.74 -7.92
N ILE A 144 10.34 26.56 -8.29
CA ILE A 144 9.99 26.27 -9.68
C ILE A 144 8.52 26.63 -9.86
N SER A 145 8.26 27.73 -10.57
CA SER A 145 6.90 28.14 -10.90
C SER A 145 6.28 27.21 -11.96
N ALA A 146 5.02 26.88 -11.76
CA ALA A 146 4.20 26.09 -12.67
C ALA A 146 2.89 26.82 -12.99
N ARG A 147 2.42 26.65 -14.23
CA ARG A 147 1.10 27.09 -14.69
C ARG A 147 0.20 25.88 -14.85
N LEU A 148 -1.01 25.94 -14.31
CA LEU A 148 -2.03 24.91 -14.40
C LEU A 148 -3.30 25.49 -15.02
N GLY A 149 -3.70 25.00 -16.19
CA GLY A 149 -4.97 25.34 -16.81
C GLY A 149 -6.09 24.54 -16.16
N VAL A 150 -7.11 25.22 -15.63
CA VAL A 150 -8.35 24.59 -15.14
C VAL A 150 -9.48 25.08 -16.05
N PRO A 151 -10.34 24.18 -16.59
CA PRO A 151 -11.43 24.59 -17.47
C PRO A 151 -12.31 25.68 -16.85
N GLY A 152 -12.64 26.71 -17.63
CA GLY A 152 -13.45 27.84 -17.17
C GLY A 152 -12.73 28.87 -16.30
N LEU A 153 -11.42 28.70 -16.04
CA LEU A 153 -10.61 29.64 -15.26
C LEU A 153 -9.40 30.13 -16.05
N SER A 154 -8.88 31.30 -15.65
CA SER A 154 -7.53 31.72 -16.04
C SER A 154 -6.50 30.72 -15.49
N PRO A 155 -5.39 30.46 -16.20
CA PRO A 155 -4.36 29.54 -15.72
C PRO A 155 -3.86 29.92 -14.34
N LEU A 156 -3.93 28.97 -13.41
CA LEU A 156 -3.46 29.12 -12.05
C LEU A 156 -1.94 29.05 -12.02
N CYS A 157 -1.31 29.88 -11.20
CA CYS A 157 0.11 29.80 -10.92
C CYS A 157 0.33 29.11 -9.57
N GLY A 158 1.37 28.29 -9.49
CA GLY A 158 1.79 27.66 -8.24
C GLY A 158 3.23 27.20 -8.30
N GLU A 159 3.63 26.48 -7.28
CA GLU A 159 5.00 25.99 -7.12
C GLU A 159 5.06 24.48 -7.22
N VAL A 160 6.11 23.97 -7.86
CA VAL A 160 6.40 22.54 -7.83
C VAL A 160 6.87 22.16 -6.43
N LEU A 161 6.21 21.17 -5.82
CA LEU A 161 6.59 20.61 -4.52
C LEU A 161 7.43 19.35 -4.68
N ASN A 162 7.06 18.49 -5.64
CA ASN A 162 7.88 17.38 -6.08
C ASN A 162 7.53 16.94 -7.50
N LEU A 163 8.46 16.23 -8.13
CA LEU A 163 8.35 15.81 -9.52
C LEU A 163 8.89 14.39 -9.73
N SER A 164 8.32 13.67 -10.69
CA SER A 164 8.85 12.43 -11.25
C SER A 164 8.68 12.43 -12.77
N ALA A 165 9.19 11.41 -13.44
CA ALA A 165 8.91 11.21 -14.88
C ALA A 165 7.43 10.87 -15.18
N GLY A 166 6.64 10.53 -14.17
CA GLY A 166 5.23 10.16 -14.32
C GLY A 166 4.24 11.24 -13.90
N GLY A 167 4.67 12.26 -13.15
CA GLY A 167 3.76 13.26 -12.62
C GLY A 167 4.43 14.28 -11.72
N ILE A 168 3.60 15.13 -11.13
CA ILE A 168 4.04 16.29 -10.36
C ILE A 168 3.08 16.55 -9.20
N ARG A 169 3.60 17.15 -8.13
CA ARG A 169 2.78 17.75 -7.09
C ARG A 169 2.99 19.25 -7.10
N LEU A 170 1.90 20.01 -7.16
CA LEU A 170 1.87 21.46 -7.13
C LEU A 170 1.29 21.98 -5.82
N GLY A 171 1.79 23.12 -5.35
CA GLY A 171 1.16 23.95 -4.33
C GLY A 171 0.54 25.18 -4.99
N LEU A 172 -0.78 25.33 -4.90
CA LEU A 172 -1.53 26.46 -5.43
C LEU A 172 -2.01 27.33 -4.26
N THR A 173 -1.75 28.63 -4.29
CA THR A 173 -2.22 29.55 -3.23
C THR A 173 -3.75 29.61 -3.18
N GLY A 174 -4.35 29.46 -2.00
CA GLY A 174 -5.81 29.47 -1.83
C GLY A 174 -6.48 28.09 -1.84
N ASP A 175 -7.82 28.07 -1.92
CA ASP A 175 -8.65 26.86 -1.93
C ASP A 175 -9.28 26.62 -3.30
N TRP A 176 -8.72 25.66 -4.04
CA TRP A 176 -9.11 25.31 -5.41
C TRP A 176 -9.85 23.99 -5.49
N ARG A 177 -10.10 23.32 -4.35
CA ARG A 177 -10.81 22.03 -4.30
C ARG A 177 -12.18 22.07 -4.98
N PRO A 178 -12.98 23.15 -4.93
CA PRO A 178 -14.27 23.21 -5.64
C PRO A 178 -14.16 23.10 -7.16
N PHE A 179 -12.98 23.32 -7.74
CA PHE A 179 -12.74 23.32 -9.18
C PHE A 179 -11.92 22.10 -9.65
N LEU A 180 -11.66 21.14 -8.77
CA LEU A 180 -10.83 19.97 -9.04
C LEU A 180 -11.64 18.72 -8.73
N HIS A 181 -11.69 17.77 -9.67
CA HIS A 181 -12.23 16.45 -9.40
C HIS A 181 -11.19 15.37 -9.69
N HIS A 182 -11.28 14.27 -8.96
CA HIS A 182 -10.42 13.13 -9.18
C HIS A 182 -10.60 12.60 -10.62
N ARG A 183 -9.49 12.31 -11.29
CA ARG A 183 -9.38 11.87 -12.70
C ARG A 183 -9.66 12.92 -13.77
N ASP A 184 -10.01 14.16 -13.41
CA ASP A 184 -10.16 15.24 -14.39
C ASP A 184 -8.90 15.41 -15.22
N ILE A 185 -9.08 15.58 -16.53
CA ILE A 185 -7.99 15.93 -17.45
C ILE A 185 -7.95 17.45 -17.56
N LEU A 186 -6.87 18.03 -17.04
CA LEU A 186 -6.62 19.46 -17.11
C LEU A 186 -5.84 19.78 -18.39
N PRO A 187 -6.23 20.84 -19.12
CA PRO A 187 -5.73 21.13 -20.46
C PRO A 187 -4.26 21.57 -20.50
N LEU A 188 -3.70 22.03 -19.38
CA LEU A 188 -2.35 22.58 -19.35
C LEU A 188 -1.69 22.36 -17.99
N CYS A 189 -0.47 21.81 -18.02
CA CYS A 189 0.52 21.92 -16.97
C CYS A 189 1.84 22.33 -17.62
N GLU A 190 2.41 23.45 -17.21
CA GLU A 190 3.64 24.00 -17.78
C GLU A 190 4.61 24.46 -16.69
N PHE A 191 5.87 24.04 -16.78
CA PHE A 191 6.95 24.44 -15.88
C PHE A 191 8.32 24.17 -16.51
N THR A 192 9.37 24.80 -15.99
CA THR A 192 10.76 24.60 -16.43
C THR A 192 11.61 24.18 -15.24
N VAL A 193 12.18 22.97 -15.28
CA VAL A 193 12.94 22.41 -14.14
C VAL A 193 14.43 22.75 -14.21
N ALA A 194 14.96 22.89 -15.42
CA ALA A 194 16.34 23.25 -15.69
C ALA A 194 16.41 23.97 -17.05
N PRO A 195 17.48 24.72 -17.35
CA PRO A 195 17.71 25.27 -18.68
C PRO A 195 17.57 24.18 -19.76
N GLY A 196 16.69 24.41 -20.74
CA GLY A 196 16.40 23.43 -21.80
C GLY A 196 15.41 22.30 -21.44
N LEU A 197 15.06 22.13 -20.16
CA LEU A 197 14.09 21.11 -19.71
C LEU A 197 12.76 21.76 -19.33
N LYS A 198 11.97 22.09 -20.36
CA LYS A 198 10.59 22.60 -20.23
C LYS A 198 9.59 21.46 -20.37
N VAL A 199 8.65 21.41 -19.45
CA VAL A 199 7.50 20.50 -19.50
C VAL A 199 6.26 21.30 -19.86
N ARG A 200 5.52 20.82 -20.85
CA ARG A 200 4.20 21.33 -21.23
C ARG A 200 3.35 20.17 -21.72
N CYS A 201 2.30 19.82 -20.97
CA CYS A 201 1.43 18.69 -21.30
C CYS A 201 0.06 18.83 -20.63
N ARG A 202 -0.88 17.96 -21.00
CA ARG A 202 -2.10 17.70 -20.22
C ARG A 202 -1.79 16.80 -19.04
N VAL A 203 -2.61 16.94 -18.00
CA VAL A 203 -2.45 16.19 -16.75
C VAL A 203 -3.77 15.65 -16.25
N SER A 204 -3.74 14.48 -15.59
CA SER A 204 -4.89 13.95 -14.86
C SER A 204 -4.73 14.21 -13.36
N VAL A 205 -5.79 14.69 -12.72
CA VAL A 205 -5.85 14.92 -11.27
C VAL A 205 -5.89 13.60 -10.52
N CYS A 206 -4.82 13.28 -9.78
CA CYS A 206 -4.74 12.06 -8.99
C CYS A 206 -5.27 12.25 -7.56
N ALA A 207 -4.95 13.37 -6.92
CA ALA A 207 -5.39 13.66 -5.56
C ALA A 207 -5.20 15.14 -5.25
N PHE A 208 -5.99 15.69 -4.34
CA PHE A 208 -5.81 17.05 -3.86
C PHE A 208 -6.25 17.19 -2.40
N ASN A 209 -5.61 18.09 -1.67
CA ASN A 209 -6.01 18.45 -0.31
C ASN A 209 -5.67 19.91 0.00
N LEU A 210 -6.40 20.48 0.96
CA LEU A 210 -6.09 21.80 1.49
C LEU A 210 -5.05 21.65 2.60
N SER A 211 -3.92 22.34 2.47
CA SER A 211 -2.93 22.50 3.52
C SER A 211 -3.11 23.88 4.15
N GLN A 212 -3.28 23.92 5.47
CA GLN A 212 -3.39 25.18 6.22
C GLN A 212 -2.04 25.71 6.69
N ARG A 213 -0.99 24.87 6.70
CA ARG A 213 0.37 25.23 7.12
C ARG A 213 1.38 25.00 5.99
N PRO A 214 2.46 25.81 5.91
CA PRO A 214 2.69 27.06 6.65
C PRO A 214 1.74 28.21 6.26
N TRP A 215 1.16 28.18 5.06
CA TRP A 215 0.08 29.07 4.60
C TRP A 215 -1.01 28.25 3.90
N ARG A 216 -2.18 28.87 3.69
CA ARG A 216 -3.32 28.24 3.01
C ARG A 216 -3.02 27.99 1.54
N GLN A 217 -2.87 26.72 1.18
CA GLN A 217 -2.62 26.29 -0.19
C GLN A 217 -3.35 24.99 -0.51
N THR A 218 -3.78 24.84 -1.76
CA THR A 218 -4.28 23.57 -2.30
C THR A 218 -3.11 22.81 -2.89
N ARG A 219 -2.81 21.63 -2.33
CA ARG A 219 -1.80 20.73 -2.89
C ARG A 219 -2.48 19.78 -3.85
N VAL A 220 -2.00 19.73 -5.09
CA VAL A 220 -2.59 18.91 -6.15
C VAL A 220 -1.54 17.95 -6.69
N SER A 221 -1.86 16.67 -6.69
CA SER A 221 -1.04 15.60 -7.28
C SER A 221 -1.59 15.27 -8.66
N LEU A 222 -0.73 15.34 -9.66
CA LEU A 222 -1.07 15.26 -11.08
C LEU A 222 -0.23 14.17 -11.75
N SER A 223 -0.81 13.45 -12.71
CA SER A 223 -0.11 12.53 -13.59
C SER A 223 -0.05 13.09 -15.01
N PHE A 224 1.08 12.88 -15.70
CA PHE A 224 1.24 13.37 -17.08
C PHE A 224 0.50 12.47 -18.07
N VAL A 225 -0.31 13.05 -18.94
CA VAL A 225 -1.11 12.31 -19.94
C VAL A 225 -0.32 12.13 -21.24
N ASP A 226 0.09 13.23 -21.84
CA ASP A 226 0.69 13.28 -23.19
C ASP A 226 2.08 13.93 -23.19
N LEU A 227 2.85 13.68 -22.13
CA LEU A 227 4.26 14.11 -22.09
C LEU A 227 5.08 13.34 -23.14
N PRO A 228 5.76 14.04 -24.07
CA PRO A 228 6.61 13.41 -25.07
C PRO A 228 7.66 12.49 -24.44
N THR A 229 7.96 11.38 -25.11
CA THR A 229 8.89 10.35 -24.60
C THR A 229 10.28 10.93 -24.31
N ASP A 230 10.79 11.79 -25.18
CA ASP A 230 12.11 12.42 -24.99
C ASP A 230 12.13 13.31 -23.74
N THR A 231 11.10 14.14 -23.55
CA THR A 231 10.95 14.98 -22.35
C THR A 231 10.79 14.11 -21.09
N ARG A 232 10.05 13.00 -21.18
CA ARG A 232 9.88 12.05 -20.08
C ARG A 232 11.20 11.39 -19.69
N ASN A 233 11.99 10.96 -20.67
CA ASN A 233 13.30 10.35 -20.46
C ASN A 233 14.28 11.37 -19.87
N ALA A 234 14.30 12.60 -20.38
CA ALA A 234 15.10 13.69 -19.83
C ALA A 234 14.71 14.02 -18.38
N LEU A 235 13.40 14.04 -18.07
CA LEU A 235 12.91 14.25 -16.71
C LEU A 235 13.27 13.09 -15.78
N ALA A 236 13.22 11.85 -16.27
CA ALA A 236 13.65 10.66 -15.52
C ALA A 236 15.14 10.74 -15.17
N ALA A 237 16.00 11.03 -16.16
CA ALA A 237 17.43 11.19 -15.95
C ALA A 237 17.73 12.35 -14.98
N PHE A 238 17.03 13.48 -15.14
CA PHE A 238 17.15 14.62 -14.23
C PHE A 238 16.85 14.23 -12.78
N VAL A 239 15.73 13.54 -12.53
CA VAL A 239 15.33 13.10 -11.19
C VAL A 239 16.40 12.21 -10.57
N VAL A 240 16.87 11.20 -11.30
CA VAL A 240 17.88 10.25 -10.80
C VAL A 240 19.18 10.98 -10.45
N ASN A 241 19.67 11.85 -11.34
CA ASN A 241 20.91 12.60 -11.13
C ASN A 241 20.85 13.53 -9.92
N GLN A 242 19.68 14.08 -9.61
CA GLN A 242 19.51 15.00 -8.50
C GLN A 242 19.37 14.25 -7.17
N GLN A 243 18.68 13.11 -7.18
CA GLN A 243 18.63 12.23 -6.02
C GLN A 243 20.02 11.68 -5.65
N SER A 244 20.83 11.28 -6.63
CA SER A 244 22.19 10.80 -6.36
C SER A 244 23.08 11.91 -5.77
N ARG A 245 22.91 13.16 -6.21
CA ARG A 245 23.63 14.31 -5.63
C ARG A 245 23.21 14.59 -4.20
N ALA A 246 21.91 14.54 -3.91
CA ALA A 246 21.39 14.76 -2.56
C ALA A 246 21.83 13.67 -1.56
N LEU A 247 22.08 12.45 -2.01
CA LEU A 247 22.60 11.36 -1.18
C LEU A 247 24.11 11.44 -0.93
N ALA A 248 24.84 12.18 -1.77
CA ALA A 248 26.30 12.34 -1.67
C ALA A 248 26.72 13.59 -0.88
N ALA A 249 25.78 14.48 -0.55
CA ALA A 249 25.97 15.69 0.24
C ALA A 249 25.58 15.44 1.71
#